data_AF-A0A7W0KR94-F1
#
_entry.id   AF-A0A7W0KR94-F1
#
_cell.length_a   1.000
_cell.length_b   1.000
_cell.length_c   1.000
_cell.angle_alpha   90.00
_cell.angle_beta   90.00
_cell.angle_gamma   90.00
#
_symmetry.space_group_name_H-M   'P 1'
#
loop_
_entity.id
_entity.type
_entity.pdbx_description
1 polymer ?
#
loop_
_entity_poly.entity_id
_entity_poly.type
_entity_poly.pdbx_seq_one_letter_code
_entity_poly.pdbx_strand_id
1 'polypeptide(L)'
;LPSLDDADRRAFGSVLTEVLARLEAVFDPPMPYMFWIHQRPTDGGYWPQAWLHVEIAGPQRAPGVLRYVAGAELGSGAYLNPVVPEDAAARLREVQP
;
A
#
# COMPACT_ATOMS: atom_id res chain seq x y z
N LEU A 1 -13.44 -6.76 -8.44
CA LEU A 1 -14.11 -5.60 -7.80
C LEU A 1 -15.56 -5.54 -8.27
N PRO A 2 -16.43 -6.41 -7.74
CA PRO A 2 -17.76 -6.63 -8.32
C PRO A 2 -18.70 -5.45 -8.16
N SER A 3 -18.51 -4.61 -7.13
CA SER A 3 -19.32 -3.42 -6.87
C SER A 3 -18.87 -2.17 -7.64
N LEU A 4 -17.70 -2.19 -8.28
CA LEU A 4 -17.25 -1.09 -9.14
C LEU A 4 -17.85 -1.26 -10.54
N ASP A 5 -18.31 -0.16 -11.12
CA ASP A 5 -18.70 -0.12 -12.52
C ASP A 5 -17.48 -0.07 -13.45
N ASP A 6 -17.71 0.00 -14.76
CA ASP A 6 -16.63 -0.02 -15.74
C ASP A 6 -15.78 1.27 -15.74
N ALA A 7 -16.38 2.42 -15.39
CA ALA A 7 -15.64 3.68 -15.28
C ALA A 7 -14.73 3.66 -14.06
N ASP A 8 -15.26 3.23 -12.91
CA ASP A 8 -14.52 3.05 -11.66
C ASP A 8 -13.37 2.05 -11.82
N ARG A 9 -13.58 0.93 -12.53
CA ARG A 9 -12.53 -0.06 -12.79
C ARG A 9 -11.39 0.50 -13.64
N ARG A 10 -11.71 1.31 -14.66
CA ARG A 10 -10.69 1.99 -15.48
C ARG A 10 -9.93 3.03 -14.66
N ALA A 11 -10.63 3.84 -13.88
CA ALA A 11 -10.02 4.83 -13.00
C ALA A 11 -9.10 4.16 -11.96
N PHE A 12 -9.56 3.07 -11.34
CA PHE A 12 -8.78 2.26 -10.42
C PHE A 12 -7.51 1.71 -11.08
N GLY A 13 -7.62 1.14 -12.29
CA GLY A 13 -6.46 0.67 -13.05
C GLY A 13 -5.42 1.78 -13.27
N SER A 14 -5.87 2.96 -13.71
CA SER A 14 -5.00 4.11 -13.91
C SER A 14 -4.29 4.55 -12.62
N VAL A 15 -5.02 4.63 -11.50
CA VAL A 15 -4.45 5.03 -10.21
C VAL A 15 -3.48 3.98 -9.70
N LEU A 16 -3.81 2.70 -9.83
CA LEU A 16 -2.94 1.61 -9.39
C LEU A 16 -1.62 1.59 -10.17
N THR A 17 -1.67 1.74 -11.50
CA THR A 17 -0.46 1.80 -12.34
C THR A 17 0.43 2.99 -11.95
N GLU A 18 -0.16 4.17 -11.76
CA GLU A 18 0.57 5.37 -11.31
C GLU A 18 1.25 5.16 -9.94
N VAL A 19 0.53 4.57 -8.97
CA VAL A 19 1.06 4.29 -7.63
C VAL A 19 2.24 3.32 -7.68
N LEU A 20 2.12 2.24 -8.46
CA LEU A 20 3.18 1.25 -8.60
C LEU A 20 4.41 1.82 -9.30
N ALA A 21 4.23 2.59 -10.38
CA ALA A 21 5.34 3.22 -11.09
C ALA A 21 6.08 4.25 -10.21
N ARG A 22 5.36 5.04 -9.40
CA ARG A 22 5.99 5.95 -8.42
C ARG A 22 6.74 5.18 -7.32
N LEU A 23 6.21 4.06 -6.85
CA LEU A 23 6.92 3.20 -5.89
C LEU A 23 8.23 2.67 -6.48
N GLU A 24 8.21 2.21 -7.73
CA GLU A 24 9.43 1.78 -8.44
C GLU A 24 10.42 2.93 -8.61
N ALA A 25 9.96 4.14 -8.95
CA ALA A 25 10.84 5.29 -9.09
C ALA A 25 11.47 5.77 -7.75
N VAL A 26 10.78 5.60 -6.62
CA VAL A 26 11.36 5.91 -5.29
C VAL A 26 12.39 4.87 -4.86
N PHE A 27 12.23 3.61 -5.25
CA PHE A 27 13.09 2.50 -4.85
C PHE A 27 13.72 1.85 -6.08
N ASP A 28 14.95 2.28 -6.44
CA ASP A 28 15.75 1.66 -7.50
C ASP A 28 16.93 0.86 -6.89
N PRO A 29 16.99 -0.48 -7.05
CA PRO A 29 16.07 -1.33 -7.80
C PRO A 29 14.68 -1.48 -7.13
N PRO A 30 13.62 -1.81 -7.91
CA PRO A 30 12.24 -1.94 -7.40
C PRO A 30 12.14 -2.72 -6.10
N MET A 31 11.50 -2.09 -5.10
CA MET A 31 11.24 -2.73 -3.82
C MET A 31 10.25 -3.90 -3.99
N PRO A 32 10.55 -5.12 -3.48
CA PRO A 32 9.54 -6.16 -3.39
C PRO A 32 8.44 -5.73 -2.42
N TYR A 33 7.18 -6.02 -2.70
CA TYR A 33 6.07 -5.62 -1.84
C TYR A 33 5.04 -6.73 -1.69
N MET A 34 4.29 -6.66 -0.59
CA MET A 34 3.04 -7.36 -0.43
C MET A 34 1.89 -6.45 -0.87
N PHE A 35 0.86 -7.05 -1.43
CA PHE A 35 -0.29 -6.37 -2.01
C PHE A 35 -1.57 -7.05 -1.53
N TRP A 36 -2.47 -6.29 -0.91
CA TRP A 36 -3.75 -6.79 -0.44
C TRP A 36 -4.90 -5.95 -0.96
N ILE A 37 -6.00 -6.64 -1.28
CA ILE A 37 -7.29 -6.01 -1.58
C ILE A 37 -8.21 -6.30 -0.40
N HIS A 38 -8.53 -5.26 0.35
CA HIS A 38 -9.48 -5.32 1.45
C HIS A 38 -10.85 -4.89 0.94
N GLN A 39 -11.83 -5.79 1.05
CA GLN A 39 -13.22 -5.52 0.71
C GLN A 39 -14.11 -6.05 1.83
N ARG A 40 -15.40 -5.71 1.79
CA ARG A 40 -16.38 -6.29 2.71
C ARG A 40 -16.36 -7.83 2.67
N PRO A 41 -16.65 -8.51 3.78
CA PRO A 41 -16.87 -9.95 3.78
C PRO A 41 -17.93 -10.38 2.75
N THR A 42 -17.78 -11.61 2.24
CA THR A 42 -18.67 -12.22 1.22
C THR A 42 -19.74 -13.12 1.86
N ASP A 43 -20.03 -12.93 3.14
CA ASP A 43 -20.94 -13.76 3.95
C ASP A 43 -22.42 -13.35 3.83
N GLY A 44 -22.74 -12.32 3.06
CA GLY A 44 -24.10 -11.78 2.91
C GLY A 44 -24.54 -10.89 4.07
N GLY A 45 -23.67 -10.61 5.04
CA GLY A 45 -23.93 -9.71 6.15
C GLY A 45 -23.95 -8.23 5.75
N TYR A 46 -24.49 -7.40 6.64
CA TYR A 46 -24.47 -5.95 6.49
C TYR A 46 -23.24 -5.36 7.19
N TRP A 47 -22.32 -4.81 6.39
CA TRP A 47 -21.01 -4.31 6.85
C TRP A 47 -20.84 -2.81 6.50
N PRO A 48 -21.53 -1.89 7.20
CA PRO A 48 -21.55 -0.47 6.84
C PRO A 48 -20.21 0.25 6.99
N GLN A 49 -19.29 -0.31 7.78
CA GLN A 49 -17.94 0.25 7.97
C GLN A 49 -16.91 -0.32 6.98
N ALA A 50 -17.28 -1.32 6.18
CA ALA A 50 -16.37 -1.90 5.22
C ALA A 50 -16.34 -1.05 3.93
N TRP A 51 -15.12 -0.74 3.49
CA TRP A 51 -14.86 -0.05 2.24
C TRP A 51 -13.74 -0.73 1.47
N LEU A 52 -13.83 -0.70 0.14
CA LEU A 52 -12.80 -1.24 -0.72
C LEU A 52 -11.54 -0.36 -0.61
N HIS A 53 -10.41 -0.97 -0.31
CA HIS A 53 -9.10 -0.32 -0.41
C HIS A 53 -8.02 -1.35 -0.76
N VAL A 54 -6.88 -0.82 -1.20
CA VAL A 54 -5.67 -1.58 -1.50
C VAL A 54 -4.59 -1.16 -0.52
N GLU A 55 -3.91 -2.12 0.07
CA GLU A 55 -2.73 -1.88 0.89
C GLU A 55 -1.50 -2.46 0.20
N ILE A 56 -0.45 -1.64 0.12
CA ILE A 56 0.85 -2.01 -0.44
C ILE A 56 1.88 -1.78 0.65
N ALA A 57 2.53 -2.85 1.10
CA ALA A 57 3.55 -2.78 2.14
C ALA A 57 4.86 -3.41 1.66
N GLY A 58 5.90 -2.60 1.61
CA GLY A 58 7.25 -3.04 1.30
C GLY A 58 8.10 -3.28 2.56
N PRO A 59 9.11 -4.16 2.50
CA PRO A 59 10.00 -4.43 3.61
C PRO A 59 11.14 -3.43 3.67
N GLN A 60 11.25 -2.44 2.77
CA GLN A 60 12.35 -1.47 2.81
C GLN A 60 11.92 -0.15 3.46
N ARG A 61 12.81 0.45 4.27
CA ARG A 61 12.62 1.80 4.83
C ARG A 61 13.33 2.90 4.03
N ALA A 62 14.24 2.49 3.16
CA ALA A 62 14.97 3.32 2.19
C ALA A 62 15.48 2.39 1.07
N PRO A 63 15.88 2.90 -0.11
CA PRO A 63 16.39 2.08 -1.21
C PRO A 63 17.49 1.12 -0.77
N GLY A 64 17.24 -0.18 -0.92
CA GLY A 64 18.17 -1.26 -0.54
C GLY A 64 18.27 -1.54 0.97
N VAL A 65 17.50 -0.86 1.82
CA VAL A 65 17.59 -0.99 3.28
C VAL A 65 16.35 -1.65 3.85
N LEU A 66 16.48 -2.93 4.23
CA LEU A 66 15.39 -3.71 4.84
C LEU A 66 15.03 -3.22 6.26
N ARG A 67 13.73 -3.26 6.53
CA ARG A 67 13.07 -3.15 7.82
C ARG A 67 12.59 -4.54 8.19
N TYR A 68 12.89 -4.95 9.42
CA TYR A 68 12.47 -6.22 9.98
C TYR A 68 11.40 -5.98 11.03
N VAL A 69 10.29 -6.70 10.93
CA VAL A 69 9.29 -6.80 12.00
C VAL A 69 9.82 -7.85 12.99
N ALA A 70 10.20 -7.43 14.19
CA ALA A 70 10.98 -8.26 15.11
C ALA A 70 10.37 -8.24 16.53
N GLY A 71 11.21 -8.46 17.56
CA GLY A 71 10.74 -8.68 18.92
C GLY A 71 9.91 -7.55 19.53
N ALA A 72 10.19 -6.29 19.15
CA ALA A 72 9.38 -5.16 19.61
C ALA A 72 7.97 -5.24 19.02
N GLU A 73 7.85 -5.36 17.69
CA GLU A 73 6.55 -5.40 17.02
C GLU A 73 5.77 -6.67 17.32
N LEU A 74 6.43 -7.83 17.23
CA LEU A 74 5.80 -9.13 17.47
C LEU A 74 5.45 -9.33 18.95
N GLY A 75 6.29 -8.83 19.87
CA GLY A 75 6.10 -9.00 21.31
C GLY A 75 5.09 -8.01 21.90
N SER A 76 5.01 -6.78 21.38
CA SER A 76 4.09 -5.75 21.89
C SER A 76 2.80 -5.60 21.08
N GLY A 77 2.78 -6.05 19.83
CA GLY A 77 1.70 -5.75 18.89
C GLY A 77 1.72 -4.33 18.33
N ALA A 78 2.72 -3.50 18.68
CA ALA A 78 2.87 -2.14 18.18
C ALA A 78 3.88 -2.07 17.03
N TYR A 79 3.50 -1.44 15.91
CA TYR A 79 4.39 -1.30 14.76
C TYR A 79 5.22 -0.02 14.83
N LEU A 80 6.53 -0.14 14.61
CA LEU A 80 7.45 0.99 14.55
C LEU A 80 7.81 1.30 13.10
N ASN A 81 7.45 2.49 12.63
CA ASN A 81 7.87 2.99 11.32
C ASN A 81 8.86 4.15 11.50
N PRO A 82 10.11 4.04 11.04
CA PRO A 82 11.10 5.10 11.17
C PRO A 82 10.91 6.24 10.16
N VAL A 83 9.96 6.10 9.21
CA VAL A 83 9.67 7.11 8.20
C VAL A 83 8.38 7.84 8.57
N VAL A 84 8.45 9.16 8.63
CA VAL A 84 7.29 10.02 8.84
C VAL A 84 6.36 9.90 7.62
N PRO A 85 5.04 9.65 7.80
CA PRO A 85 4.12 9.45 6.68
C PRO A 85 4.09 10.60 5.67
N GLU A 86 4.20 11.84 6.15
CA GLU A 86 4.20 13.06 5.33
C GLU A 86 5.43 13.10 4.40
N ASP A 87 6.59 12.72 4.91
CA ASP A 87 7.85 12.66 4.14
C ASP A 87 7.79 11.52 3.10
N ALA A 88 7.28 10.35 3.48
CA ALA A 88 7.09 9.24 2.54
C ALA A 88 6.15 9.65 1.40
N ALA A 89 5.05 10.32 1.73
CA ALA A 89 4.09 10.79 0.74
C ALA A 89 4.67 11.90 -0.15
N ALA A 90 5.54 12.77 0.38
CA ALA A 90 6.25 13.78 -0.41
C ALA A 90 7.17 13.14 -1.44
N ARG A 91 7.98 12.15 -1.04
CA ARG A 91 8.87 11.40 -1.95
C ARG A 91 8.11 10.76 -3.10
N LEU A 92 6.96 10.15 -2.82
CA LEU A 92 6.10 9.56 -3.86
C LEU A 92 5.55 10.62 -4.84
N ARG A 93 5.26 11.83 -4.36
CA ARG A 93 4.76 12.92 -5.22
C ARG A 93 5.84 13.56 -6.09
N GLU A 94 7.08 13.61 -5.59
CA GLU A 94 8.21 14.27 -6.24
C GLU A 94 8.78 13.48 -7.42
N VAL A 95 8.64 12.15 -7.43
CA VAL A 95 9.08 11.32 -8.56
C VAL A 95 8.13 11.41 -9.75
N GLN A 96 8.68 11.26 -10.95
CA GLN A 96 7.91 10.96 -12.15
C GLN A 96 7.86 9.44 -12.34
N PRO A 97 6.67 8.86 -12.54
CA PRO A 97 6.52 7.46 -12.90
C PRO A 97 7.03 7.15 -14.32
#